data_AF-A0A100W9P6-F1
#
_entry.id   AF-A0A100W9P6-F1
#
_cell.length_a   1.000
_cell.length_b   1.000
_cell.length_c   1.000
_cell.angle_alpha   90.00
_cell.angle_beta   90.00
_cell.angle_gamma   90.00
#
_symmetry.space_group_name_H-M   'P 1'
#
loop_
_entity.id
_entity.type
_entity.pdbx_description
1 polymer ?
#
loop_
_entity_poly.entity_id
_entity_poly.type
_entity_poly.pdbx_seq_one_letter_code
_entity_poly.pdbx_strand_id
1 'polypeptide(L)'
;MSHIWDTGRNLVRMVAPLFQDHVGAGEFAPDRAAFPLDLVAVDSGVALTLTDYSAERAPMPDDLRRLAAPLSQVLTDELDGASRHLGVPAEEILLAALGRTVQRTAGSGVLALDLTVCDAATVHGVAVPCVGPAEVDATALLADVRAAIAGDAVAGAEVAFSYTASGRAAEVIPGLGHALELRAYREAGVVALDWWYDTRRFEDYTVEELTEQFALALIEVTSEAVPTALEVA
;
A
#
# COMPACT_ATOMS: atom_id res chain seq x y z
N MET A 1 50.53 -34.51 -4.12
CA MET A 1 49.88 -35.66 -3.46
C MET A 1 48.81 -35.11 -2.52
N SER A 2 47.54 -35.40 -2.80
CA SER A 2 46.45 -35.59 -1.82
C SER A 2 45.14 -35.77 -2.60
N HIS A 3 44.71 -37.03 -2.72
CA HIS A 3 43.31 -37.40 -2.93
C HIS A 3 42.72 -37.60 -1.55
N ILE A 4 41.52 -37.07 -1.27
CA ILE A 4 40.45 -37.84 -0.61
C ILE A 4 39.12 -37.10 -0.80
N TRP A 5 38.28 -37.65 -1.66
CA TRP A 5 36.84 -37.42 -1.63
C TRP A 5 36.27 -38.51 -0.74
N ASP A 6 35.36 -38.19 0.17
CA ASP A 6 34.24 -39.08 0.46
C ASP A 6 33.02 -38.30 1.00
N THR A 7 31.84 -38.80 0.63
CA THR A 7 30.55 -38.14 0.56
C THR A 7 29.58 -38.90 1.47
N GLY A 8 28.88 -38.23 2.39
CA GLY A 8 27.95 -38.89 3.32
C GLY A 8 26.68 -38.09 3.58
N ARG A 9 25.58 -38.55 2.97
CA ARG A 9 24.19 -38.05 3.02
C ARG A 9 23.60 -37.91 4.43
N ASN A 10 22.74 -36.90 4.61
CA ASN A 10 21.29 -36.99 4.92
C ASN A 10 20.84 -35.76 5.71
N LEU A 11 20.05 -34.87 5.10
CA LEU A 11 19.20 -33.97 5.86
C LEU A 11 17.74 -34.29 5.51
N VAL A 12 17.12 -34.93 6.49
CA VAL A 12 15.73 -35.32 6.54
C VAL A 12 14.85 -34.07 6.55
N ARG A 13 13.80 -34.13 5.74
CA ARG A 13 12.67 -33.23 5.64
C ARG A 13 12.04 -33.03 7.02
N MET A 14 12.14 -31.82 7.59
CA MET A 14 11.47 -31.49 8.86
C MET A 14 10.02 -31.12 8.57
N VAL A 15 9.12 -32.07 8.82
CA VAL A 15 7.67 -31.86 8.90
C VAL A 15 7.35 -31.69 10.39
N ALA A 16 6.75 -30.56 10.77
CA ALA A 16 6.27 -30.33 12.13
C ALA A 16 5.01 -31.17 12.39
N PRO A 17 4.93 -31.94 13.51
CA PRO A 17 3.79 -32.81 13.80
C PRO A 17 2.57 -32.03 14.29
N LEU A 18 1.41 -32.51 13.85
CA LEU A 18 0.07 -32.12 14.30
C LEU A 18 -0.14 -32.28 15.82
N PHE A 19 -1.00 -31.40 16.32
CA PHE A 19 -1.73 -31.44 17.57
C PHE A 19 -2.41 -32.79 17.85
N GLN A 20 -2.03 -33.43 18.96
CA GLN A 20 -2.83 -34.30 19.84
C GLN A 20 -2.22 -34.06 21.24
N ASP A 21 -2.92 -33.83 22.36
CA ASP A 21 -4.23 -34.27 22.79
C ASP A 21 -4.58 -33.64 24.18
N HIS A 22 -5.85 -33.75 24.62
CA HIS A 22 -6.42 -33.65 26.00
C HIS A 22 -7.15 -32.38 26.50
N VAL A 23 -8.48 -32.43 26.32
CA VAL A 23 -9.62 -32.29 27.26
C VAL A 23 -9.40 -31.55 28.61
N GLY A 24 -10.17 -30.49 28.81
CA GLY A 24 -10.63 -30.02 30.12
C GLY A 24 -12.07 -29.50 30.01
N ALA A 25 -13.05 -30.32 30.41
CA ALA A 25 -14.42 -29.88 30.63
C ALA A 25 -14.47 -29.07 31.93
N GLY A 26 -14.82 -27.79 31.83
CA GLY A 26 -14.90 -26.87 32.95
C GLY A 26 -15.88 -25.76 32.64
N GLU A 27 -17.09 -25.92 33.14
CA GLU A 27 -18.22 -25.00 33.14
C GLU A 27 -17.84 -23.64 33.77
N PHE A 28 -17.82 -22.57 32.97
CA PHE A 28 -17.86 -21.18 33.45
C PHE A 28 -18.62 -20.31 32.44
N ALA A 29 -19.86 -19.99 32.79
CA ALA A 29 -20.52 -18.73 32.46
C ALA A 29 -20.85 -18.07 33.82
N PRO A 30 -20.70 -16.74 33.97
CA PRO A 30 -21.73 -15.87 33.42
C PRO A 30 -21.24 -14.53 32.84
N ASP A 31 -22.03 -14.08 31.87
CA ASP A 31 -22.45 -12.68 31.66
C ASP A 31 -21.35 -11.60 31.51
N ARG A 32 -20.92 -11.42 30.26
CA ARG A 32 -20.51 -10.10 29.76
C ARG A 32 -21.30 -9.85 28.48
N ALA A 33 -22.09 -8.78 28.54
CA ALA A 33 -22.87 -8.22 27.45
C ALA A 33 -22.16 -8.42 26.09
N ALA A 34 -22.81 -9.20 25.23
CA ALA A 34 -22.48 -9.26 23.82
C ALA A 34 -22.73 -7.87 23.23
N PHE A 35 -21.66 -7.09 23.09
CA PHE A 35 -21.61 -6.13 22.01
C PHE A 35 -21.47 -6.97 20.74
N PRO A 36 -22.44 -6.94 19.81
CA PRO A 36 -22.17 -7.50 18.50
C PRO A 36 -21.07 -6.62 17.89
N LEU A 37 -19.84 -7.12 17.90
CA LEU A 37 -18.92 -6.79 16.84
C LEU A 37 -19.55 -7.41 15.59
N ASP A 38 -20.39 -6.63 14.91
CA ASP A 38 -20.49 -6.77 13.46
C ASP A 38 -19.10 -6.44 12.93
N LEU A 39 -18.20 -7.42 13.03
CA LEU A 39 -17.05 -7.52 12.17
C LEU A 39 -17.67 -7.76 10.80
N VAL A 40 -18.04 -6.67 10.13
CA VAL A 40 -18.28 -6.69 8.70
C VAL A 40 -17.01 -7.30 8.15
N ALA A 41 -17.10 -8.56 7.74
CA ALA A 41 -16.09 -9.15 6.89
C ALA A 41 -16.01 -8.18 5.73
N VAL A 42 -14.91 -7.42 5.67
CA VAL A 42 -14.58 -6.60 4.51
C VAL A 42 -14.74 -7.55 3.35
N ASP A 43 -15.70 -7.27 2.48
CA ASP A 43 -15.84 -8.02 1.24
C ASP A 43 -14.45 -7.99 0.63
N SER A 44 -13.78 -9.15 0.61
CA SER A 44 -12.43 -9.29 0.09
C SER A 44 -12.56 -9.03 -1.40
N GLY A 45 -12.57 -7.74 -1.74
CA GLY A 45 -12.83 -7.23 -3.06
C GLY A 45 -11.86 -7.86 -4.05
N VAL A 46 -12.25 -7.86 -5.32
CA VAL A 46 -11.43 -8.43 -6.38
C VAL A 46 -10.04 -7.80 -6.35
N ALA A 47 -9.01 -8.62 -6.11
CA ALA A 47 -7.62 -8.16 -6.15
C ALA A 47 -7.29 -7.65 -7.55
N LEU A 48 -6.75 -6.44 -7.63
CA LEU A 48 -6.42 -5.78 -8.89
C LEU A 48 -5.01 -6.12 -9.34
N THR A 49 -4.84 -6.31 -10.65
CA THR A 49 -3.54 -6.33 -11.33
C THR A 49 -3.39 -5.04 -12.12
N LEU A 50 -2.32 -4.29 -11.85
CA LEU A 50 -2.11 -2.97 -12.46
C LEU A 50 -1.26 -3.03 -13.74
N THR A 51 -0.52 -4.12 -13.96
CA THR A 51 0.43 -4.26 -15.08
C THR A 51 -0.27 -4.51 -16.41
N ASP A 52 0.21 -3.90 -17.50
CA ASP A 52 -0.23 -4.16 -18.87
C ASP A 52 0.18 -5.56 -19.36
N TYR A 53 1.37 -6.00 -18.94
CA TYR A 53 1.97 -7.28 -19.33
C TYR A 53 2.51 -8.06 -18.14
N SER A 54 2.46 -9.38 -18.24
CA SER A 54 3.13 -10.27 -17.28
C SER A 54 4.61 -10.46 -17.64
N ALA A 55 5.47 -10.55 -16.63
CA ALA A 55 6.85 -10.96 -16.80
C ALA A 55 7.24 -12.02 -15.74
N GLU A 56 8.15 -12.93 -16.12
CA GLU A 56 8.43 -14.14 -15.34
C GLU A 56 9.27 -13.87 -14.08
N ARG A 57 10.05 -12.79 -14.06
CA ARG A 57 10.94 -12.43 -12.95
C ARG A 57 10.63 -11.05 -12.39
N ALA A 58 10.97 -10.83 -11.13
CA ALA A 58 10.97 -9.50 -10.55
C ALA A 58 11.89 -8.54 -11.35
N PRO A 59 11.57 -7.23 -11.41
CA PRO A 59 12.42 -6.23 -12.03
C PRO A 59 13.76 -6.10 -11.33
N MET A 60 14.80 -5.90 -12.12
CA MET A 60 16.10 -5.41 -11.70
C MET A 60 16.14 -3.89 -11.90
N PRO A 61 17.09 -3.17 -11.27
CA PRO A 61 17.20 -1.72 -11.42
C PRO A 61 17.27 -1.26 -12.88
N ASP A 62 17.93 -2.01 -13.76
CA ASP A 62 18.06 -1.70 -15.20
C ASP A 62 16.75 -1.88 -15.99
N ASP A 63 15.78 -2.62 -15.46
CA ASP A 63 14.45 -2.76 -16.07
C ASP A 63 13.53 -1.57 -15.72
N LEU A 64 13.94 -0.72 -14.77
CA LEU A 64 13.11 0.34 -14.23
C LEU A 64 13.38 1.68 -14.91
N ARG A 65 12.29 2.35 -15.31
CA ARG A 65 12.31 3.73 -15.75
C ARG A 65 11.67 4.62 -14.71
N ARG A 66 12.23 5.82 -14.53
CA ARG A 66 11.65 6.88 -13.69
C ARG A 66 10.88 7.88 -14.54
N LEU A 67 9.63 8.13 -14.14
CA LEU A 67 8.85 9.30 -14.54
C LEU A 67 8.68 10.21 -13.33
N ALA A 68 9.27 11.41 -13.41
CA ALA A 68 9.13 12.43 -12.37
C ALA A 68 7.90 13.30 -12.65
N ALA A 69 6.95 13.32 -11.72
CA ALA A 69 5.70 14.06 -11.85
C ALA A 69 5.36 14.80 -10.53
N PRO A 70 6.17 15.81 -10.13
CA PRO A 70 5.97 16.51 -8.87
C PRO A 70 4.58 17.16 -8.80
N LEU A 71 4.00 17.21 -7.60
CA LEU A 71 2.80 17.99 -7.37
C LEU A 71 3.11 19.47 -7.61
N SER A 72 2.12 20.21 -8.13
CA SER A 72 2.21 21.66 -8.18
C SER A 72 2.26 22.25 -6.76
N GLN A 73 2.69 23.51 -6.65
CA GLN A 73 2.66 24.20 -5.35
C GLN A 73 1.24 24.24 -4.78
N VAL A 74 0.23 24.48 -5.63
CA VAL A 74 -1.17 24.52 -5.19
C VAL A 74 -1.60 23.17 -4.63
N LEU A 75 -1.35 22.07 -5.34
CA LEU A 75 -1.72 20.73 -4.86
C LEU A 75 -0.94 20.32 -3.62
N THR A 76 0.30 20.77 -3.51
CA THR A 76 1.09 20.60 -2.30
C THR A 76 0.44 21.32 -1.11
N ASP A 77 0.09 22.59 -1.28
CA ASP A 77 -0.54 23.40 -0.24
C ASP A 77 -1.92 22.84 0.15
N GLU A 78 -2.67 22.33 -0.82
CA GLU A 78 -3.96 21.64 -0.59
C GLU A 78 -3.77 20.35 0.23
N LEU A 79 -2.79 19.51 -0.11
CA LEU A 79 -2.47 18.31 0.68
C LEU A 79 -2.10 18.68 2.14
N ASP A 80 -1.25 19.70 2.31
CA ASP A 80 -0.85 20.18 3.64
C ASP A 80 -2.02 20.80 4.41
N GLY A 81 -2.90 21.51 3.72
CA GLY A 81 -4.13 22.07 4.26
C GLY A 81 -5.09 20.99 4.73
N ALA A 82 -5.37 20.01 3.87
CA ALA A 82 -6.24 18.88 4.15
C ALA A 82 -5.71 18.03 5.30
N SER A 83 -4.42 17.69 5.31
CA SER A 83 -3.82 16.93 6.39
C SER A 83 -4.02 17.60 7.76
N ARG A 84 -3.79 18.92 7.84
CA ARG A 84 -4.02 19.71 9.06
C ARG A 84 -5.50 19.86 9.41
N HIS A 85 -6.36 20.07 8.42
CA HIS A 85 -7.78 20.30 8.63
C HIS A 85 -8.52 19.04 9.08
N LEU A 86 -8.20 17.91 8.47
CA LEU A 86 -8.82 16.61 8.73
C LEU A 86 -8.18 15.89 9.93
N GLY A 87 -6.95 16.24 10.31
CA GLY A 87 -6.19 15.50 11.31
C GLY A 87 -5.71 14.13 10.80
N VAL A 88 -5.53 14.01 9.48
CA VAL A 88 -5.17 12.78 8.79
C VAL A 88 -3.73 12.91 8.27
N PRO A 89 -2.84 11.91 8.46
CA PRO A 89 -1.50 11.93 7.88
C PRO A 89 -1.54 12.10 6.36
N ALA A 90 -0.63 12.91 5.81
CA ALA A 90 -0.54 13.09 4.35
C ALA A 90 -0.30 11.77 3.59
N GLU A 91 0.37 10.80 4.21
CA GLU A 91 0.53 9.43 3.67
C GLU A 91 -0.83 8.75 3.41
N GLU A 92 -1.77 8.80 4.36
CA GLU A 92 -3.11 8.23 4.19
C GLU A 92 -3.90 8.93 3.08
N ILE A 93 -3.76 10.26 2.96
CA ILE A 93 -4.39 11.03 1.88
C ILE A 93 -3.81 10.63 0.51
N LEU A 94 -2.49 10.50 0.42
CA LEU A 94 -1.82 10.07 -0.82
C LEU A 94 -2.20 8.63 -1.20
N LEU A 95 -2.38 7.74 -0.23
CA LEU A 95 -2.84 6.37 -0.47
C LEU A 95 -4.32 6.32 -0.92
N ALA A 96 -5.20 7.11 -0.31
CA ALA A 96 -6.57 7.25 -0.78
C ALA A 96 -6.63 7.81 -2.21
N ALA A 97 -5.80 8.81 -2.51
CA ALA A 97 -5.65 9.34 -3.86
C ALA A 97 -5.18 8.25 -4.84
N LEU A 98 -4.16 7.45 -4.46
CA LEU A 98 -3.70 6.32 -5.28
C LEU A 98 -4.80 5.27 -5.52
N GLY A 99 -5.59 4.94 -4.50
CA GLY A 99 -6.75 4.03 -4.65
C GLY A 99 -7.77 4.57 -5.66
N ARG A 100 -8.08 5.87 -5.61
CA ARG A 100 -8.94 6.55 -6.60
C ARG A 100 -8.31 6.62 -7.99
N THR A 101 -7.01 6.83 -8.09
CA THR A 101 -6.26 6.78 -9.35
C THR A 101 -6.41 5.41 -10.01
N VAL A 102 -6.13 4.33 -9.26
CA VAL A 102 -6.23 2.96 -9.77
C VAL A 102 -7.67 2.60 -10.09
N GLN A 103 -8.64 3.07 -9.30
CA GLN A 103 -10.05 2.87 -9.66
C GLN A 103 -10.41 3.48 -11.02
N ARG A 104 -9.92 4.68 -11.32
CA ARG A 104 -10.18 5.37 -12.59
C ARG A 104 -9.50 4.71 -13.78
N THR A 105 -8.32 4.14 -13.59
CA THR A 105 -7.51 3.58 -14.70
C THR A 105 -7.70 2.08 -14.88
N ALA A 106 -7.89 1.31 -13.81
CA ALA A 106 -7.95 -0.15 -13.82
C ALA A 106 -9.29 -0.72 -13.30
N GLY A 107 -10.17 0.11 -12.74
CA GLY A 107 -11.48 -0.29 -12.24
C GLY A 107 -11.51 -0.57 -10.73
N SER A 108 -12.70 -0.87 -10.21
CA SER A 108 -12.91 -1.05 -8.77
C SER A 108 -12.37 -2.39 -8.25
N GLY A 109 -11.83 -2.41 -7.03
CA GLY A 109 -11.27 -3.60 -6.40
C GLY A 109 -10.35 -3.28 -5.23
N VAL A 110 -9.39 -4.15 -4.94
CA VAL A 110 -8.39 -3.96 -3.88
C VAL A 110 -6.99 -4.02 -4.48
N LEU A 111 -6.19 -3.00 -4.23
CA LEU A 111 -4.79 -2.95 -4.60
C LEU A 111 -3.91 -3.39 -3.42
N ALA A 112 -3.22 -4.51 -3.57
CA ALA A 112 -2.15 -4.89 -2.66
C ALA A 112 -0.90 -4.07 -2.96
N LEU A 113 -0.42 -3.31 -1.99
CA LEU A 113 0.82 -2.53 -2.09
C LEU A 113 1.70 -2.72 -0.87
N ASP A 114 2.99 -2.52 -1.03
CA ASP A 114 3.97 -2.56 0.05
C ASP A 114 4.30 -1.13 0.50
N LEU A 115 3.93 -0.79 1.74
CA LEU A 115 4.30 0.47 2.38
C LEU A 115 5.71 0.39 2.93
N THR A 116 6.58 1.29 2.46
CA THR A 116 7.94 1.41 2.97
C THR A 116 8.06 2.60 3.90
N VAL A 117 8.25 2.32 5.18
CA VAL A 117 8.49 3.36 6.20
C VAL A 117 9.98 3.67 6.23
N CYS A 118 10.34 4.91 5.90
CA CYS A 118 11.73 5.36 5.68
C CYS A 118 12.68 5.14 6.85
N ASP A 119 12.17 5.00 8.07
CA ASP A 119 12.99 4.97 9.29
C ASP A 119 13.35 3.54 9.74
N ALA A 120 12.68 2.51 9.20
CA ALA A 120 12.77 1.15 9.72
C ALA A 120 13.22 0.08 8.72
N ALA A 121 13.32 0.41 7.43
CA ALA A 121 13.43 -0.59 6.34
C ALA A 121 12.34 -1.68 6.44
N THR A 122 11.22 -1.35 7.10
CA THR A 122 10.08 -2.23 7.26
C THR A 122 9.18 -2.03 6.07
N VAL A 123 8.91 -3.13 5.39
CA VAL A 123 7.88 -3.24 4.37
C VAL A 123 6.64 -3.81 5.03
N HIS A 124 5.52 -3.10 4.94
CA HIS A 124 4.24 -3.54 5.45
C HIS A 124 3.23 -3.57 4.30
N GLY A 125 2.75 -4.77 3.94
CA GLY A 125 1.78 -4.91 2.87
C GLY A 125 0.41 -4.45 3.30
N VAL A 126 -0.20 -3.57 2.51
CA VAL A 126 -1.52 -2.97 2.74
C VAL A 126 -2.45 -3.25 1.56
N ALA A 127 -3.71 -3.55 1.88
CA ALA A 127 -4.78 -3.73 0.92
C ALA A 127 -5.57 -2.42 0.78
N VAL A 128 -5.21 -1.58 -0.19
CA VAL A 128 -5.86 -0.28 -0.42
C VAL A 128 -7.13 -0.47 -1.25
N PRO A 129 -8.30 -0.01 -0.79
CA PRO A 129 -9.52 -0.03 -1.59
C PRO A 129 -9.42 0.93 -2.79
N CYS A 130 -9.72 0.40 -3.97
CA CYS A 130 -9.86 1.15 -5.21
C CYS A 130 -11.34 1.24 -5.53
N VAL A 131 -12.02 2.26 -5.02
CA VAL A 131 -13.48 2.43 -5.14
C VAL A 131 -13.81 3.86 -5.53
N GLY A 132 -14.82 4.04 -6.38
CA GLY A 132 -15.16 5.36 -6.93
C GLY A 132 -15.96 6.23 -5.95
N PRO A 133 -16.01 7.56 -6.16
CA PRO A 133 -16.78 8.50 -5.32
C PRO A 133 -18.29 8.19 -5.25
N ALA A 134 -18.84 7.53 -6.26
CA ALA A 134 -20.23 7.13 -6.28
C ALA A 134 -20.53 5.95 -5.32
N GLU A 135 -19.50 5.20 -4.92
CA GLU A 135 -19.62 4.00 -4.08
C GLU A 135 -19.27 4.32 -2.63
N VAL A 136 -18.15 5.01 -2.41
CA VAL A 136 -17.63 5.37 -1.08
C VAL A 136 -17.13 6.80 -1.15
N ASP A 137 -17.58 7.67 -0.25
CA ASP A 137 -17.10 9.07 -0.19
C ASP A 137 -15.65 9.14 0.32
N ALA A 138 -14.98 10.28 0.11
CA ALA A 138 -13.57 10.45 0.50
C ALA A 138 -13.32 10.31 2.02
N THR A 139 -14.30 10.64 2.88
CA THR A 139 -14.12 10.54 4.34
C THR A 139 -14.12 9.07 4.77
N ALA A 140 -15.06 8.29 4.24
CA ALA A 140 -15.12 6.85 4.44
C ALA A 140 -13.89 6.14 3.85
N LEU A 141 -13.45 6.54 2.65
CA LEU A 141 -12.25 5.99 2.02
C LEU A 141 -10.99 6.19 2.88
N LEU A 142 -10.81 7.36 3.49
CA LEU A 142 -9.69 7.62 4.40
C LEU A 142 -9.76 6.74 5.65
N ALA A 143 -10.96 6.48 6.19
CA ALA A 143 -11.14 5.56 7.30
C ALA A 143 -10.77 4.12 6.91
N ASP A 144 -11.16 3.68 5.71
CA ASP A 144 -10.82 2.36 5.20
C ASP A 144 -9.31 2.20 4.96
N VAL A 145 -8.64 3.21 4.39
CA VAL A 145 -7.18 3.23 4.24
C VAL A 145 -6.49 3.11 5.59
N ARG A 146 -6.94 3.87 6.60
CA ARG A 146 -6.40 3.77 7.96
C ARG A 146 -6.58 2.38 8.55
N ALA A 147 -7.76 1.79 8.38
CA ALA A 147 -8.04 0.44 8.84
C ALA A 147 -7.14 -0.59 8.14
N ALA A 148 -6.89 -0.41 6.83
CA ALA A 148 -5.99 -1.27 6.06
C ALA A 148 -4.54 -1.19 6.55
N ILE A 149 -4.06 0.01 6.90
CA ILE A 149 -2.71 0.21 7.48
C ILE A 149 -2.59 -0.42 8.87
N ALA A 150 -3.65 -0.39 9.67
CA ALA A 150 -3.68 -0.99 11.00
C ALA A 150 -3.94 -2.51 11.00
N GLY A 151 -4.27 -3.06 9.83
CA GLY A 151 -4.67 -4.45 9.65
C GLY A 151 -3.50 -5.44 9.56
N ASP A 152 -3.84 -6.69 9.25
CA ASP A 152 -2.84 -7.72 8.99
C ASP A 152 -2.14 -7.46 7.64
N ALA A 153 -0.82 -7.63 7.63
CA ALA A 153 -0.01 -7.42 6.44
C ALA A 153 -0.42 -8.39 5.31
N VAL A 154 -0.64 -7.86 4.11
CA VAL A 154 -0.78 -8.67 2.89
C VAL A 154 0.58 -8.98 2.28
N ALA A 155 0.69 -10.07 1.52
CA ALA A 155 1.94 -10.48 0.87
C ALA A 155 1.83 -10.40 -0.66
N GLY A 156 2.98 -10.20 -1.32
CA GLY A 156 3.09 -10.31 -2.78
C GLY A 156 2.62 -9.08 -3.55
N ALA A 157 2.82 -7.88 -2.99
CA ALA A 157 2.44 -6.64 -3.65
C ALA A 157 3.28 -6.35 -4.91
N GLU A 158 2.60 -6.09 -6.03
CA GLU A 158 3.24 -5.64 -7.27
C GLU A 158 3.59 -4.14 -7.25
N VAL A 159 3.02 -3.41 -6.28
CA VAL A 159 3.18 -1.97 -6.12
C VAL A 159 3.87 -1.68 -4.79
N ALA A 160 4.79 -0.73 -4.74
CA ALA A 160 5.27 -0.14 -3.51
C ALA A 160 4.96 1.34 -3.43
N PHE A 161 4.72 1.81 -2.20
CA PHE A 161 4.50 3.22 -1.90
C PHE A 161 5.40 3.65 -0.74
N SER A 162 5.91 4.87 -0.82
CA SER A 162 6.62 5.51 0.29
C SER A 162 6.35 7.01 0.32
N TYR A 163 6.25 7.58 1.52
CA TYR A 163 6.18 9.02 1.72
C TYR A 163 7.22 9.51 2.75
N THR A 164 8.08 10.43 2.33
CA THR A 164 9.06 11.08 3.22
C THR A 164 8.70 12.55 3.46
N ALA A 165 8.04 12.82 4.58
CA ALA A 165 7.62 14.18 4.96
C ALA A 165 8.79 15.10 5.39
N SER A 166 9.91 14.53 5.83
CA SER A 166 11.10 15.31 6.22
C SER A 166 12.37 14.47 6.08
N GLY A 167 13.50 15.12 5.80
CA GLY A 167 14.76 14.46 5.51
C GLY A 167 15.07 14.38 4.02
N ARG A 168 16.26 13.88 3.67
CA ARG A 168 16.58 13.57 2.28
C ARG A 168 15.85 12.29 1.91
N ALA A 169 15.08 12.30 0.82
CA ALA A 169 14.58 11.06 0.23
C ALA A 169 15.75 10.09 0.15
N ALA A 170 15.64 8.95 0.81
CA ALA A 170 16.73 8.00 0.80
C ALA A 170 17.03 7.68 -0.67
N GLU A 171 18.31 7.76 -1.05
CA GLU A 171 18.80 7.36 -2.38
C GLU A 171 18.75 5.83 -2.45
N VAL A 172 17.55 5.28 -2.26
CA VAL A 172 17.26 3.86 -2.34
C VAL A 172 17.27 3.54 -3.81
N ILE A 173 18.19 2.69 -4.24
CA ILE A 173 18.19 2.16 -5.59
C ILE A 173 16.81 1.48 -5.79
N PRO A 174 16.01 1.90 -6.77
CA PRO A 174 14.74 1.24 -7.08
C PRO A 174 14.97 -0.21 -7.49
N GLY A 175 13.98 -1.07 -7.27
CA GLY A 175 14.12 -2.50 -7.54
C GLY A 175 14.03 -3.38 -6.30
N LEU A 176 13.11 -3.06 -5.38
CA LEU A 176 12.71 -4.01 -4.34
C LEU A 176 11.86 -5.18 -4.91
N GLY A 177 11.68 -5.23 -6.22
CA GLY A 177 10.99 -6.30 -6.94
C GLY A 177 9.55 -5.96 -7.32
N HIS A 178 9.11 -4.73 -7.09
CA HIS A 178 7.79 -4.24 -7.47
C HIS A 178 7.77 -3.79 -8.93
N ALA A 179 6.66 -4.05 -9.61
CA ALA A 179 6.43 -3.60 -10.98
C ALA A 179 6.25 -2.08 -11.06
N LEU A 180 5.72 -1.46 -9.99
CA LEU A 180 5.56 -0.02 -9.84
C LEU A 180 5.98 0.42 -8.44
N GLU A 181 6.80 1.46 -8.32
CA GLU A 181 7.11 2.12 -7.04
C GLU A 181 6.73 3.61 -7.14
N LEU A 182 5.78 4.05 -6.32
CA LEU A 182 5.46 5.46 -6.15
C LEU A 182 6.19 6.01 -4.93
N ARG A 183 7.09 6.95 -5.16
CA ARG A 183 7.87 7.60 -4.11
C ARG A 183 7.49 9.05 -4.00
N ALA A 184 6.87 9.42 -2.88
CA ALA A 184 6.53 10.77 -2.54
C ALA A 184 7.53 11.32 -1.53
N TYR A 185 8.05 12.53 -1.73
CA TYR A 185 8.98 13.14 -0.78
C TYR A 185 8.96 14.66 -0.86
N ARG A 186 9.41 15.32 0.21
CA ARG A 186 9.58 16.77 0.23
C ARG A 186 10.86 17.20 -0.49
N GLU A 187 10.72 18.06 -1.48
CA GLU A 187 11.84 18.73 -2.14
C GLU A 187 11.46 20.18 -2.47
N ALA A 188 12.30 21.14 -2.09
CA ALA A 188 12.14 22.56 -2.42
C ALA A 188 10.74 23.16 -2.12
N GLY A 189 10.04 22.65 -1.10
CA GLY A 189 8.71 23.13 -0.70
C GLY A 189 7.53 22.49 -1.42
N VAL A 190 7.77 21.59 -2.38
CA VAL A 190 6.75 20.77 -3.04
C VAL A 190 6.83 19.31 -2.61
N VAL A 191 5.76 18.55 -2.84
CA VAL A 191 5.84 17.08 -2.85
C VAL A 191 6.30 16.63 -4.24
N ALA A 192 7.52 16.12 -4.33
CA ALA A 192 8.01 15.42 -5.51
C ALA A 192 7.40 14.00 -5.54
N LEU A 193 7.01 13.55 -6.73
CA LEU A 193 6.55 12.20 -6.99
C LEU A 193 7.44 11.58 -8.07
N ASP A 194 8.09 10.47 -7.71
CA ASP A 194 8.84 9.65 -8.65
C ASP A 194 8.11 8.32 -8.85
N TRP A 195 7.70 8.07 -10.09
CA TRP A 195 7.07 6.84 -10.54
C TRP A 195 8.13 5.97 -11.19
N TRP A 196 8.59 4.94 -10.47
CA TRP A 196 9.50 3.94 -11.02
C TRP A 196 8.69 2.75 -11.51
N TYR A 197 8.89 2.33 -12.75
CA TYR A 197 8.11 1.24 -13.34
C TYR A 197 8.95 0.31 -14.20
N ASP A 198 8.62 -0.97 -14.18
CA ASP A 198 9.21 -1.99 -15.04
C ASP A 198 8.69 -1.83 -16.47
N THR A 199 9.56 -1.41 -17.38
CA THR A 199 9.19 -1.14 -18.79
C THR A 199 8.80 -2.40 -19.56
N ARG A 200 8.95 -3.58 -18.97
CA ARG A 200 8.49 -4.86 -19.55
C ARG A 200 7.07 -5.19 -19.14
N ARG A 201 6.55 -4.54 -18.10
CA ARG A 201 5.20 -4.76 -17.51
C ARG A 201 4.27 -3.59 -17.74
N PHE A 202 4.80 -2.39 -17.92
CA PHE A 202 4.04 -1.17 -18.15
C PHE A 202 4.42 -0.52 -19.47
N GLU A 203 3.41 -0.11 -20.21
CA GLU A 203 3.57 0.88 -21.27
C GLU A 203 3.76 2.28 -20.68
N ASP A 204 4.54 3.12 -21.35
CA ASP A 204 4.81 4.49 -20.89
C ASP A 204 3.50 5.29 -20.68
N TYR A 205 2.54 5.15 -21.61
CA TYR A 205 1.28 5.88 -21.56
C TYR A 205 0.42 5.48 -20.35
N THR A 206 0.53 4.24 -19.87
CA THR A 206 -0.22 3.76 -18.70
C THR A 206 0.26 4.51 -17.45
N VAL A 207 1.57 4.68 -17.32
CA VAL A 207 2.15 5.40 -16.17
C VAL A 207 1.89 6.89 -16.28
N GLU A 208 1.95 7.46 -17.49
CA GLU A 208 1.56 8.85 -17.73
C GLU A 208 0.10 9.11 -17.29
N GLU A 209 -0.84 8.26 -17.71
CA GLU A 209 -2.25 8.33 -17.29
C GLU A 209 -2.40 8.20 -15.76
N LEU A 210 -1.66 7.30 -15.11
CA LEU A 210 -1.65 7.20 -13.65
C LEU A 210 -1.22 8.53 -13.00
N THR A 211 -0.20 9.20 -13.54
CA THR A 211 0.26 10.48 -12.99
C THR A 211 -0.78 11.60 -13.13
N GLU A 212 -1.50 11.63 -14.26
CA GLU A 212 -2.56 12.61 -14.52
C GLU A 212 -3.77 12.37 -13.62
N GLN A 213 -4.21 11.12 -13.51
CA GLN A 213 -5.32 10.72 -12.65
C GLN A 213 -4.98 10.87 -11.17
N PHE A 214 -3.71 10.76 -10.76
CA PHE A 214 -3.28 11.00 -9.39
C PHE A 214 -3.52 12.44 -8.92
N ALA A 215 -3.19 13.43 -9.76
CA ALA A 215 -3.45 14.82 -9.43
C ALA A 215 -4.96 15.10 -9.27
N LEU A 216 -5.79 14.52 -10.15
CA LEU A 216 -7.26 14.66 -10.09
C LEU A 216 -7.85 13.96 -8.86
N ALA A 217 -7.41 12.75 -8.57
CA ALA A 217 -7.82 11.99 -7.40
C ALA A 217 -7.44 12.70 -6.09
N LEU A 218 -6.27 13.32 -6.04
CA LEU A 218 -5.85 14.09 -4.87
C LEU A 218 -6.78 15.28 -4.62
N ILE A 219 -7.10 16.07 -5.66
CA ILE A 219 -8.05 17.18 -5.56
C ILE A 219 -9.41 16.69 -5.03
N GLU A 220 -9.91 15.59 -5.57
CA GLU A 220 -11.18 14.99 -5.16
C GLU A 220 -11.15 14.64 -3.67
N VAL A 221 -10.16 13.86 -3.23
CA VAL A 221 -10.04 13.42 -1.83
C VAL A 221 -9.91 14.62 -0.89
N THR A 222 -9.06 15.60 -1.21
CA THR A 222 -8.84 16.77 -0.33
C THR A 222 -10.03 17.73 -0.30
N SER A 223 -10.86 17.76 -1.34
CA SER A 223 -12.02 18.67 -1.43
C SER A 223 -13.30 18.05 -0.86
N GLU A 224 -13.45 16.72 -0.97
CA GLU A 224 -14.64 15.99 -0.54
C GLU A 224 -14.58 15.57 0.94
N ALA A 225 -13.39 15.21 1.43
CA ALA A 225 -13.23 14.74 2.80
C ALA A 225 -13.58 15.82 3.83
N VAL A 226 -14.28 15.43 4.89
CA VAL A 226 -14.65 16.32 5.99
C VAL A 226 -14.04 15.85 7.30
N PRO A 227 -13.73 16.75 8.24
CA PRO A 227 -13.27 16.34 9.56
C PRO A 227 -14.34 15.48 10.21
N THR A 228 -14.00 14.23 10.53
CA THR A 228 -14.86 13.38 11.34
C THR A 228 -14.89 14.02 12.73
N ALA A 229 -16.06 14.41 13.21
CA ALA A 229 -16.19 15.02 14.51
C ALA A 229 -15.50 14.12 15.53
N LEU A 230 -14.52 14.67 16.26
CA LEU A 230 -13.90 14.00 17.40
C LEU A 230 -15.01 13.35 18.22
N GLU A 231 -14.91 12.04 18.46
CA GLU A 231 -15.48 11.46 19.68
C GLU A 231 -14.78 12.17 20.84
N VAL A 232 -15.28 13.37 21.18
CA VAL A 232 -14.92 14.09 22.39
C VAL A 232 -15.60 13.31 23.51
N ALA A 233 -14.87 12.33 24.02
CA ALA A 233 -15.12 11.73 25.33
C ALA A 233 -14.74 12.72 26.44
#